data_AF-A0AAV9QJE7-F1
#
_entry.id   AF-A0AAV9QJE7-F1
#
_cell.length_a   1.000
_cell.length_b   1.000
_cell.length_c   1.000
_cell.angle_alpha   90.00
_cell.angle_beta   90.00
_cell.angle_gamma   90.00
#
_symmetry.space_group_name_H-M   'P 1'
#
loop_
_entity.id
_entity.type
_entity.pdbx_description
1 polymer ?
#
loop_
_entity_poly.entity_id
_entity_poly.type
_entity_poly.pdbx_seq_one_letter_code
_entity_poly.pdbx_strand_id
1 'polypeptide(L)'
;MVVPCTTSAAHERPLPFVFIHRRQFVVKATALAEGEAIKSLQSTSCNHPGNSDFYGLGIRLGIYLQILSTMLCMIDLESSDPLYDAHDSNAILLLAIFLAVLKSTPSRSIELVDVVIMLRMIWLIIVCGFSLAHLTEEFKRAKKAKKLAALITTPSALFFRILVVGLVSSYNVWFWFRGVAYFQHGNPCPTYAFFFAKLAANGRLQGFYKFTSIVIMLMPPAWLLAYAILLVASVAFGFGIGFGFLVVVYAVCLPIWMLWILVTIFASVYRTVRGPHPVQKVRQFIRKLHRSVFSWRALKRILKIIALAPLAPYMPYMDKLAGKWNKIRQRGTMSEPGVRRAGTLPIRRGKNRISTEWAIYLVFLAVYYVFSVIGIELTIYWNAVEGSYDIGSTGQLIPFVIGILTTVKVLAHVLSNTDGEAYKYFQRVRFFMVSVFSSQHRVKRRWSFDELQKPLGIHGRGRLDDRLRRTSRAKSKRAASLPLLKRYDPSKDTPTSPEMRTRINKWLRETPQGPSEDARVERLIRQFQHGLRDTPQGSSKDARIDRLVRQFEDASTW
;
A
#
# COMPACT_ATOMS: atom_id res chain seq x y z
N MET A 1 -50.13 -41.50 20.41
CA MET A 1 -51.53 -41.17 20.76
C MET A 1 -52.16 -40.52 19.55
N VAL A 2 -53.10 -41.24 18.95
CA VAL A 2 -53.79 -40.90 17.70
C VAL A 2 -55.10 -40.23 18.07
N VAL A 3 -55.35 -39.03 17.55
CA VAL A 3 -56.69 -38.41 17.51
C VAL A 3 -56.82 -37.69 16.17
N PRO A 4 -57.74 -38.12 15.29
CA PRO A 4 -58.16 -37.35 14.13
C PRO A 4 -59.52 -36.69 14.43
N CYS A 5 -59.71 -35.44 14.02
CA CYS A 5 -61.04 -34.84 13.95
C CYS A 5 -61.34 -34.32 12.54
N THR A 6 -62.45 -34.86 12.07
CA THR A 6 -63.22 -34.68 10.84
C THR A 6 -63.72 -33.27 10.58
N THR A 7 -63.68 -32.92 9.31
CA THR A 7 -64.69 -32.20 8.50
C THR A 7 -66.03 -31.87 9.17
N SER A 8 -66.48 -30.62 8.99
CA SER A 8 -67.90 -30.33 8.76
C SER A 8 -68.06 -29.08 7.88
N ALA A 9 -68.73 -29.29 6.76
CA ALA A 9 -69.31 -28.28 5.90
C ALA A 9 -70.71 -27.93 6.43
N ALA A 10 -71.12 -26.66 6.35
CA ALA A 10 -72.49 -26.30 5.96
C ALA A 10 -72.72 -24.78 5.91
N HIS A 11 -73.58 -24.44 4.94
CA HIS A 11 -74.59 -23.38 4.97
C HIS A 11 -74.26 -21.97 4.49
N GLU A 12 -74.40 -21.83 3.17
CA GLU A 12 -75.04 -20.67 2.54
C GLU A 12 -76.50 -20.52 3.02
N ARG A 13 -76.90 -19.27 3.32
CA ARG A 13 -78.24 -18.71 3.07
C ARG A 13 -78.13 -17.22 2.73
N PRO A 14 -79.00 -16.70 1.83
CA PRO A 14 -78.93 -15.34 1.31
C PRO A 14 -79.68 -14.35 2.22
N LEU A 15 -79.17 -13.12 2.32
CA LEU A 15 -79.86 -11.99 2.94
C LEU A 15 -80.58 -11.15 1.88
N PRO A 16 -81.78 -10.60 2.19
CA PRO A 16 -82.61 -9.89 1.24
C PRO A 16 -82.17 -8.44 1.03
N PHE A 17 -82.28 -8.00 -0.23
CA PHE A 17 -82.33 -6.60 -0.62
C PHE A 17 -83.47 -5.88 0.09
N VAL A 18 -83.16 -4.84 0.86
CA VAL A 18 -84.11 -3.83 1.33
C VAL A 18 -83.61 -2.46 0.91
N PHE A 19 -84.23 -1.95 -0.14
CA PHE A 19 -84.18 -0.54 -0.56
C PHE A 19 -85.05 0.27 0.40
N ILE A 20 -84.45 1.16 1.21
CA ILE A 20 -85.19 2.26 1.85
C ILE A 20 -84.48 3.58 1.56
N HIS A 21 -85.14 4.37 0.73
CA HIS A 21 -84.96 5.79 0.58
C HIS A 21 -85.25 6.50 1.92
N ARG A 22 -84.23 7.08 2.56
CA ARG A 22 -84.41 8.21 3.48
C ARG A 22 -83.21 9.14 3.41
N ARG A 23 -83.22 10.00 2.39
CA ARG A 23 -82.46 11.24 2.36
C ARG A 23 -83.16 12.25 3.26
N GLN A 24 -82.36 13.17 3.81
CA GLN A 24 -82.74 14.39 4.51
C GLN A 24 -83.16 14.18 5.97
N PHE A 25 -82.19 14.10 6.88
CA PHE A 25 -82.20 14.81 8.19
C PHE A 25 -80.95 14.42 9.05
N VAL A 26 -79.76 14.31 8.45
CA VAL A 26 -78.49 14.18 9.22
C VAL A 26 -77.38 14.90 8.46
N VAL A 27 -77.47 16.24 8.37
CA VAL A 27 -76.40 17.06 7.74
C VAL A 27 -75.85 18.12 8.70
N LYS A 28 -76.35 18.21 9.94
CA LYS A 28 -75.85 19.20 10.93
C LYS A 28 -75.16 18.63 12.17
N ALA A 29 -75.20 17.31 12.39
CA ALA A 29 -74.51 16.68 13.53
C ALA A 29 -73.13 16.08 13.17
N THR A 30 -72.87 15.80 11.89
CA THR A 30 -71.58 15.25 11.41
C THR A 30 -70.47 16.30 11.32
N ALA A 31 -70.80 17.58 11.13
CA ALA A 31 -69.80 18.65 11.02
C ALA A 31 -69.12 19.02 12.36
N LEU A 32 -69.74 18.70 13.50
CA LEU A 32 -69.11 18.92 14.82
C LEU A 32 -68.25 17.73 15.28
N ALA A 33 -68.51 16.52 14.79
CA ALA A 33 -67.66 15.34 15.05
C ALA A 33 -66.46 15.25 14.09
N GLU A 34 -66.56 15.77 12.86
CA GLU A 34 -65.43 15.85 11.92
C GLU A 34 -64.39 16.90 12.36
N GLY A 35 -64.79 17.93 13.12
CA GLY A 35 -63.88 18.95 13.65
C GLY A 35 -62.95 18.47 14.78
N GLU A 36 -63.37 17.45 15.54
CA GLU A 36 -62.54 16.82 16.59
C GLU A 36 -61.76 15.61 16.07
N ALA A 37 -62.29 14.87 15.08
CA ALA A 37 -61.57 13.75 14.45
C ALA A 37 -60.39 14.20 13.56
N ILE A 38 -60.39 15.44 13.05
CA ILE A 38 -59.27 15.97 12.26
C ILE A 38 -58.15 16.54 13.17
N LYS A 39 -58.43 16.83 14.45
CA LYS A 39 -57.40 17.26 15.42
C LYS A 39 -56.52 16.12 15.93
N SER A 40 -56.85 14.86 15.67
CA SER A 40 -56.00 13.70 15.96
C SER A 40 -55.11 13.27 14.78
N LEU A 41 -55.22 13.92 13.61
CA LEU A 41 -54.14 13.97 12.61
C LEU A 41 -53.06 14.97 13.03
N GLN A 42 -52.69 14.97 14.33
CA GLN A 42 -51.34 15.36 14.67
C GLN A 42 -50.46 14.49 13.77
N SER A 43 -49.67 15.13 12.91
CA SER A 43 -48.55 14.50 12.24
C SER A 43 -47.75 13.83 13.35
N THR A 44 -47.97 12.54 13.60
CA THR A 44 -47.19 11.76 14.53
C THR A 44 -45.78 11.92 14.00
N SER A 45 -44.98 12.76 14.65
CA SER A 45 -43.64 13.08 14.20
C SER A 45 -42.89 11.77 14.29
N CYS A 46 -42.74 11.09 13.17
CA CYS A 46 -42.04 9.83 13.17
C CYS A 46 -40.56 10.14 13.24
N ASN A 47 -40.06 10.20 14.47
CA ASN A 47 -38.66 10.29 14.76
C ASN A 47 -38.11 8.88 14.78
N HIS A 48 -37.09 8.65 13.96
CA HIS A 48 -36.39 7.38 13.90
C HIS A 48 -35.22 7.42 14.89
N PRO A 49 -35.20 6.58 15.95
CA PRO A 49 -34.10 6.53 16.89
C PRO A 49 -32.84 6.02 16.18
N GLY A 50 -31.95 6.93 15.81
CA GLY A 50 -30.74 6.60 15.07
C GLY A 50 -29.67 6.00 15.95
N ASN A 51 -28.92 5.04 15.41
CA ASN A 51 -27.76 4.49 16.09
C ASN A 51 -26.47 5.16 15.61
N SER A 52 -25.95 6.06 16.46
CA SER A 52 -24.73 6.83 16.19
C SER A 52 -23.47 5.96 16.03
N ASP A 53 -23.46 4.71 16.49
CA ASP A 53 -22.31 3.80 16.35
C ASP A 53 -22.19 3.18 14.95
N PHE A 54 -23.23 3.25 14.12
CA PHE A 54 -23.17 2.72 12.75
C PHE A 54 -22.86 3.79 11.71
N TYR A 55 -23.46 4.97 11.85
CA TYR A 55 -23.36 6.05 10.87
C TYR A 55 -23.36 7.44 11.53
N GLY A 56 -22.95 7.53 12.79
CA GLY A 56 -22.76 8.81 13.46
C GLY A 56 -21.78 9.72 12.71
N LEU A 57 -21.78 11.00 13.09
CA LEU A 57 -21.07 12.04 12.35
C LEU A 57 -19.58 11.73 12.17
N GLY A 58 -18.91 11.17 13.18
CA GLY A 58 -17.49 10.81 13.07
C GLY A 58 -17.23 9.70 12.05
N ILE A 59 -18.09 8.68 11.99
CA ILE A 59 -18.00 7.58 11.00
C ILE A 59 -18.22 8.13 9.59
N ARG A 60 -19.27 8.95 9.41
CA ARG A 60 -19.59 9.61 8.13
C ARG A 60 -18.43 10.43 7.61
N LEU A 61 -17.97 11.40 8.39
CA LEU A 61 -16.86 12.26 8.02
C LEU A 61 -15.57 11.46 7.77
N GLY A 62 -15.30 10.44 8.59
CA GLY A 62 -14.18 9.53 8.39
C GLY A 62 -14.22 8.83 7.03
N ILE A 63 -15.36 8.24 6.66
CA ILE A 63 -15.57 7.59 5.36
C ILE A 63 -15.44 8.62 4.23
N TYR A 64 -16.06 9.79 4.34
CA TYR A 64 -16.02 10.83 3.30
C TYR A 64 -14.61 11.31 3.02
N LEU A 65 -13.83 11.54 4.07
CA LEU A 65 -12.42 11.96 3.99
C LEU A 65 -11.53 10.83 3.44
N GLN A 66 -11.76 9.59 3.87
CA GLN A 66 -11.02 8.42 3.40
C GLN A 66 -11.25 8.18 1.89
N ILE A 67 -12.49 8.28 1.43
CA ILE A 67 -12.83 8.14 0.01
C ILE A 67 -12.29 9.32 -0.81
N LEU A 68 -12.39 10.55 -0.30
CA LEU A 68 -11.77 11.71 -0.92
C LEU A 68 -10.26 11.54 -1.06
N SER A 69 -9.58 11.03 -0.03
CA SER A 69 -8.15 10.73 -0.06
C SER A 69 -7.80 9.72 -1.16
N THR A 70 -8.63 8.67 -1.30
CA THR A 70 -8.44 7.66 -2.35
C THR A 70 -8.56 8.29 -3.73
N MET A 71 -9.55 9.16 -3.93
CA MET A 71 -9.74 9.90 -5.18
C MET A 71 -8.59 10.88 -5.47
N LEU A 72 -8.05 11.56 -4.44
CA LEU A 72 -6.87 12.41 -4.58
C LEU A 72 -5.62 11.60 -4.96
N CYS A 73 -5.44 10.40 -4.41
CA CYS A 73 -4.39 9.48 -4.84
C CYS A 73 -4.56 9.06 -6.31
N MET A 74 -5.79 8.91 -6.80
CA MET A 74 -6.00 8.59 -8.21
C MET A 74 -5.45 9.69 -9.11
N ILE A 75 -5.61 10.99 -8.76
CA ILE A 75 -5.11 12.15 -9.54
C ILE A 75 -3.62 12.02 -9.85
N ASP A 76 -2.83 11.49 -8.91
CA ASP A 76 -1.41 11.24 -9.08
C ASP A 76 -1.14 9.88 -9.74
N LEU A 77 -1.26 9.84 -11.08
CA LEU A 77 -1.00 8.65 -11.92
C LEU A 77 0.41 8.05 -11.75
N GLU A 78 1.37 8.80 -11.20
CA GLU A 78 2.76 8.34 -11.09
C GLU A 78 3.02 7.53 -9.81
N SER A 79 2.22 7.70 -8.75
CA SER A 79 2.40 7.03 -7.46
C SER A 79 1.30 6.02 -7.12
N SER A 80 1.50 4.76 -7.52
CA SER A 80 0.54 3.67 -7.26
C SER A 80 0.55 3.15 -5.83
N ASP A 81 1.67 3.27 -5.11
CA ASP A 81 1.83 2.67 -3.79
C ASP A 81 0.85 3.23 -2.74
N PRO A 82 0.69 4.56 -2.56
CA PRO A 82 -0.28 5.10 -1.59
C PRO A 82 -1.74 4.80 -1.96
N LEU A 83 -2.04 4.57 -3.24
CA LEU A 83 -3.38 4.21 -3.69
C LEU A 83 -3.75 2.77 -3.26
N TYR A 84 -2.80 1.84 -3.28
CA TYR A 84 -3.03 0.48 -2.82
C TYR A 84 -3.27 0.39 -1.32
N ASP A 85 -2.50 1.14 -0.53
CA ASP A 85 -2.72 1.27 0.91
C ASP A 85 -4.12 1.84 1.21
N ALA A 86 -4.58 2.81 0.42
CA ALA A 86 -5.92 3.38 0.54
C ALA A 86 -7.00 2.35 0.18
N HIS A 87 -6.83 1.58 -0.89
CA HIS A 87 -7.75 0.50 -1.26
C HIS A 87 -7.85 -0.57 -0.16
N ASP A 88 -6.73 -0.98 0.45
CA ASP A 88 -6.75 -1.96 1.55
C ASP A 88 -7.48 -1.42 2.77
N SER A 89 -7.25 -0.16 3.12
CA SER A 89 -7.97 0.53 4.19
C SER A 89 -9.48 0.59 3.91
N ASN A 90 -9.86 0.90 2.67
CA ASN A 90 -11.25 0.94 2.22
C ASN A 90 -11.92 -0.45 2.29
N ALA A 91 -11.18 -1.52 1.99
CA ALA A 91 -11.67 -2.89 2.08
C ALA A 91 -11.93 -3.33 3.52
N ILE A 92 -11.05 -2.96 4.45
CA ILE A 92 -11.25 -3.21 5.88
C ILE A 92 -12.49 -2.43 6.37
N LEU A 93 -12.62 -1.17 5.99
CA LEU A 93 -13.78 -0.34 6.34
C LEU A 93 -15.09 -0.91 5.77
N LEU A 94 -15.08 -1.34 4.51
CA LEU A 94 -16.21 -1.99 3.86
C LEU A 94 -16.61 -3.27 4.61
N LEU A 95 -15.64 -4.12 4.95
CA LEU A 95 -15.89 -5.35 5.71
C LEU A 95 -16.45 -5.03 7.10
N ALA A 96 -15.92 -4.02 7.80
CA ALA A 96 -16.39 -3.63 9.13
C ALA A 96 -17.85 -3.18 9.10
N ILE A 97 -18.22 -2.29 8.17
CA ILE A 97 -19.62 -1.82 8.02
C ILE A 97 -20.52 -3.00 7.63
N PHE A 98 -20.06 -3.89 6.75
CA PHE A 98 -20.82 -5.07 6.36
C PHE A 98 -21.08 -6.02 7.54
N LEU A 99 -20.07 -6.34 8.34
CA LEU A 99 -20.21 -7.19 9.53
C LEU A 99 -21.13 -6.55 10.57
N ALA A 100 -21.07 -5.23 10.72
CA ALA A 100 -21.96 -4.47 11.59
C ALA A 100 -23.43 -4.62 11.14
N VAL A 101 -23.74 -4.42 9.85
CA VAL A 101 -25.09 -4.65 9.30
C VAL A 101 -25.52 -6.10 9.50
N LEU A 102 -24.66 -7.05 9.14
CA LEU A 102 -24.97 -8.47 9.16
C LEU A 102 -25.27 -8.97 10.59
N LYS A 103 -24.52 -8.50 11.58
CA LYS A 103 -24.73 -8.82 12.99
C LYS A 103 -26.01 -8.21 13.55
N SER A 104 -26.34 -6.99 13.16
CA SER A 104 -27.49 -6.24 13.68
C SER A 104 -28.82 -6.58 13.01
N THR A 105 -28.77 -7.20 11.82
CA THR A 105 -29.97 -7.55 11.04
C THR A 105 -30.89 -8.56 11.74
N PRO A 106 -30.40 -9.70 12.27
CA PRO A 106 -31.28 -10.70 12.90
C PRO A 106 -31.90 -10.23 14.21
N SER A 107 -31.19 -9.39 14.98
CA SER A 107 -31.68 -8.85 16.25
C SER A 107 -32.71 -7.74 16.09
N ARG A 108 -32.94 -7.24 14.87
CA ARG A 108 -33.77 -6.05 14.59
C ARG A 108 -33.43 -4.85 15.49
N SER A 109 -32.17 -4.76 15.89
CA SER A 109 -31.64 -3.64 16.69
C SER A 109 -31.42 -2.37 15.88
N ILE A 110 -31.57 -2.47 14.56
CA ILE A 110 -31.46 -1.38 13.60
C ILE A 110 -32.75 -1.27 12.80
N GLU A 111 -33.11 -0.05 12.44
CA GLU A 111 -34.29 0.26 11.65
C GLU A 111 -34.02 0.19 10.15
N LEU A 112 -35.09 0.25 9.35
CA LEU A 112 -34.99 0.25 7.89
C LEU A 112 -34.10 1.40 7.38
N VAL A 113 -34.23 2.59 7.98
CA VAL A 113 -33.47 3.79 7.59
C VAL A 113 -31.98 3.58 7.79
N ASP A 114 -31.58 2.93 8.90
CA ASP A 114 -30.18 2.63 9.22
C ASP A 114 -29.53 1.77 8.15
N VAL A 115 -30.22 0.70 7.74
CA VAL A 115 -29.71 -0.23 6.73
C VAL A 115 -29.59 0.47 5.38
N VAL A 116 -30.54 1.34 5.02
CA VAL A 116 -30.48 2.13 3.78
C VAL A 116 -29.26 3.07 3.79
N ILE A 117 -29.02 3.76 4.90
CA ILE A 117 -27.86 4.65 5.07
C ILE A 117 -26.54 3.86 4.98
N MET A 118 -26.42 2.76 5.72
CA MET A 118 -25.24 1.91 5.72
C MET A 118 -24.97 1.31 4.33
N LEU A 119 -25.99 0.83 3.63
CA LEU A 119 -25.86 0.34 2.25
C LEU A 119 -25.41 1.45 1.31
N ARG A 120 -25.90 2.68 1.46
CA ARG A 120 -25.43 3.83 0.66
C ARG A 120 -23.95 4.15 0.92
N MET A 121 -23.48 4.07 2.16
CA MET A 121 -22.04 4.23 2.47
C MET A 121 -21.20 3.12 1.87
N ILE A 122 -21.67 1.87 1.97
CA ILE A 122 -21.03 0.72 1.35
C ILE A 122 -20.90 0.96 -0.17
N TRP A 123 -21.95 1.44 -0.83
CA TRP A 123 -21.91 1.76 -2.27
C TRP A 123 -20.93 2.89 -2.61
N LEU A 124 -20.85 3.92 -1.76
CA LEU A 124 -19.85 4.99 -1.89
C LEU A 124 -18.43 4.42 -1.86
N ILE A 125 -18.14 3.51 -0.92
CA ILE A 125 -16.84 2.85 -0.80
C ILE A 125 -16.56 1.96 -2.03
N ILE A 126 -17.57 1.22 -2.52
CA ILE A 126 -17.37 0.34 -3.68
C ILE A 126 -17.06 1.13 -4.95
N VAL A 127 -17.84 2.17 -5.24
CA VAL A 127 -17.75 2.90 -6.51
C VAL A 127 -16.57 3.89 -6.53
N CYS A 128 -16.38 4.65 -5.45
CA CYS A 128 -15.32 5.66 -5.38
C CYS A 128 -14.04 5.15 -4.70
N GLY A 129 -14.15 4.18 -3.81
CA GLY A 129 -13.03 3.65 -3.03
C GLY A 129 -12.27 2.51 -3.70
N PHE A 130 -12.83 1.86 -4.74
CA PHE A 130 -12.11 0.89 -5.58
C PHE A 130 -12.15 1.32 -7.04
N SER A 131 -11.02 1.79 -7.57
CA SER A 131 -10.95 2.08 -9.00
C SER A 131 -10.86 0.78 -9.83
N LEU A 132 -11.88 0.53 -10.65
CA LEU A 132 -11.93 -0.61 -11.59
C LEU A 132 -10.72 -0.66 -12.54
N ALA A 133 -10.30 0.52 -13.03
CA ALA A 133 -9.15 0.63 -13.91
C ALA A 133 -7.87 0.20 -13.19
N HIS A 134 -7.72 0.58 -11.93
CA HIS A 134 -6.53 0.28 -11.14
C HIS A 134 -6.46 -1.20 -10.71
N LEU A 135 -7.60 -1.85 -10.44
CA LEU A 135 -7.66 -3.31 -10.23
C LEU A 135 -7.07 -4.09 -11.42
N THR A 136 -7.33 -3.61 -12.64
CA THR A 136 -6.79 -4.23 -13.87
C THR A 136 -5.28 -3.98 -14.02
N GLU A 137 -4.79 -2.81 -13.61
CA GLU A 137 -3.37 -2.49 -13.61
C GLU A 137 -2.58 -3.24 -12.54
N GLU A 138 -3.11 -3.37 -11.32
CA GLU A 138 -2.56 -4.20 -10.24
C GLU A 138 -2.27 -5.61 -10.76
N PHE A 139 -3.26 -6.19 -11.44
CA PHE A 139 -3.15 -7.52 -12.02
C PHE A 139 -2.04 -7.60 -13.08
N LYS A 140 -2.01 -6.63 -14.01
CA LYS A 140 -0.96 -6.54 -15.04
C LYS A 140 0.43 -6.39 -14.42
N ARG A 141 0.57 -5.64 -13.33
CA ARG A 141 1.85 -5.47 -12.60
C ARG A 141 2.26 -6.73 -11.86
N ALA A 142 1.35 -7.39 -11.17
CA ALA A 142 1.61 -8.66 -10.49
C ALA A 142 2.18 -9.71 -11.46
N LYS A 143 1.57 -9.82 -12.65
CA LYS A 143 2.06 -10.71 -13.73
C LYS A 143 3.46 -10.34 -14.21
N LYS A 144 3.79 -9.05 -14.30
CA LYS A 144 5.10 -8.57 -14.77
C LYS A 144 6.21 -8.68 -13.72
N ALA A 145 5.89 -8.65 -12.43
CA ALA A 145 6.87 -8.50 -11.36
C ALA A 145 7.85 -9.69 -11.21
N LYS A 146 7.53 -10.89 -11.72
CA LYS A 146 8.36 -12.13 -11.65
C LYS A 146 8.95 -12.44 -10.26
N LYS A 147 8.43 -11.84 -9.19
CA LYS A 147 8.85 -12.05 -7.80
C LYS A 147 7.80 -12.90 -7.11
N LEU A 148 8.22 -14.03 -6.53
CA LEU A 148 7.33 -14.98 -5.87
C LEU A 148 6.48 -14.34 -4.76
N ALA A 149 7.05 -13.46 -3.95
CA ALA A 149 6.30 -12.75 -2.90
C ALA A 149 5.19 -11.86 -3.47
N ALA A 150 5.49 -11.05 -4.50
CA ALA A 150 4.50 -10.21 -5.18
C ALA A 150 3.44 -11.04 -5.96
N LEU A 151 3.81 -12.25 -6.39
CA LEU A 151 2.90 -13.19 -7.03
C LEU A 151 1.91 -13.83 -6.03
N ILE A 152 2.24 -13.87 -4.74
CA ILE A 152 1.38 -14.47 -3.71
C ILE A 152 0.55 -13.39 -2.98
N THR A 153 1.16 -12.27 -2.61
CA THR A 153 0.50 -11.24 -1.79
C THR A 153 -0.47 -10.36 -2.57
N THR A 154 -0.16 -10.01 -3.83
CA THR A 154 -1.03 -9.13 -4.62
C THR A 154 -2.34 -9.82 -5.04
N PRO A 155 -2.34 -11.09 -5.50
CA PRO A 155 -3.59 -11.78 -5.83
C PRO A 155 -4.46 -12.09 -4.61
N SER A 156 -3.87 -12.28 -3.43
CA SER A 156 -4.64 -12.54 -2.21
C SER A 156 -5.38 -11.30 -1.71
N ALA A 157 -4.75 -10.12 -1.72
CA ALA A 157 -5.43 -8.85 -1.41
C ALA A 157 -6.55 -8.54 -2.42
N LEU A 158 -6.29 -8.73 -3.72
CA LEU A 158 -7.29 -8.58 -4.77
C LEU A 158 -8.48 -9.53 -4.57
N PHE A 159 -8.20 -10.81 -4.31
CA PHE A 159 -9.22 -11.81 -4.05
C PHE A 159 -10.06 -11.45 -2.82
N PHE A 160 -9.43 -11.00 -1.73
CA PHE A 160 -10.12 -10.53 -0.54
C PHE A 160 -11.09 -9.38 -0.86
N ARG A 161 -10.64 -8.35 -1.59
CA ARG A 161 -11.50 -7.22 -1.98
C ARG A 161 -12.71 -7.68 -2.81
N ILE A 162 -12.48 -8.53 -3.82
CA ILE A 162 -13.56 -9.06 -4.68
C ILE A 162 -14.53 -9.93 -3.87
N LEU A 163 -14.03 -10.75 -2.95
CA LEU A 163 -14.86 -11.57 -2.07
C LEU A 163 -15.76 -10.69 -1.18
N VAL A 164 -15.21 -9.65 -0.55
CA VAL A 164 -15.98 -8.72 0.29
C VAL A 164 -17.05 -8.01 -0.53
N VAL A 165 -16.73 -7.51 -1.73
CA VAL A 165 -17.71 -6.90 -2.65
C VAL A 165 -18.80 -7.90 -3.04
N GLY A 166 -18.45 -9.16 -3.28
CA GLY A 166 -19.40 -10.23 -3.57
C GLY A 166 -20.38 -10.48 -2.42
N LEU A 167 -19.87 -10.63 -1.18
CA LEU A 167 -20.68 -10.83 0.01
C LEU A 167 -21.66 -9.67 0.26
N VAL A 168 -21.17 -8.44 0.15
CA VAL A 168 -21.97 -7.22 0.25
C VAL A 168 -23.06 -7.19 -0.82
N SER A 169 -22.72 -7.53 -2.06
CA SER A 169 -23.67 -7.52 -3.18
C SER A 169 -24.79 -8.54 -2.96
N SER A 170 -24.48 -9.73 -2.45
CA SER A 170 -25.47 -10.74 -2.09
C SER A 170 -26.42 -10.24 -0.99
N TYR A 171 -25.89 -9.59 0.05
CA TYR A 171 -26.73 -8.98 1.09
C TYR A 171 -27.60 -7.86 0.54
N ASN A 172 -27.06 -7.01 -0.34
CA ASN A 172 -27.81 -5.92 -0.95
C ASN A 172 -28.97 -6.45 -1.81
N VAL A 173 -28.79 -7.54 -2.58
CA VAL A 173 -29.89 -8.22 -3.27
C VAL A 173 -30.94 -8.72 -2.28
N TRP A 174 -30.54 -9.44 -1.23
CA TRP A 174 -31.48 -9.92 -0.21
C TRP A 174 -32.26 -8.75 0.43
N PHE A 175 -31.58 -7.65 0.74
CA PHE A 175 -32.16 -6.49 1.41
C PHE A 175 -33.28 -5.87 0.56
N TRP A 176 -33.02 -5.57 -0.72
CA TRP A 176 -34.02 -4.92 -1.57
C TRP A 176 -35.16 -5.87 -1.94
N PHE A 177 -34.93 -7.18 -1.99
CA PHE A 177 -35.97 -8.17 -2.30
C PHE A 177 -36.85 -8.54 -1.11
N ARG A 178 -36.26 -8.76 0.07
CA ARG A 178 -36.96 -9.24 1.28
C ARG A 178 -36.70 -8.38 2.50
N GLY A 179 -35.49 -7.85 2.65
CA GLY A 179 -35.11 -7.04 3.82
C GLY A 179 -35.99 -5.81 4.05
N VAL A 180 -36.37 -5.08 3.01
CA VAL A 180 -37.26 -3.90 3.14
C VAL A 180 -38.59 -4.28 3.81
N ALA A 181 -39.23 -5.35 3.35
CA ALA A 181 -40.47 -5.84 3.97
C ALA A 181 -40.25 -6.39 5.38
N TYR A 182 -39.09 -7.01 5.63
CA TYR A 182 -38.70 -7.55 6.93
C TYR A 182 -38.55 -6.46 8.01
N PHE A 183 -37.94 -5.32 7.68
CA PHE A 183 -37.76 -4.19 8.62
C PHE A 183 -38.98 -3.27 8.71
N GLN A 184 -39.81 -3.22 7.66
CA GLN A 184 -41.07 -2.45 7.70
C GLN A 184 -42.14 -3.15 8.57
N HIS A 185 -42.03 -4.47 8.79
CA HIS A 185 -43.03 -5.23 9.52
C HIS A 185 -43.09 -4.80 11.00
N GLY A 186 -44.16 -4.07 11.36
CA GLY A 186 -44.38 -3.54 12.70
C GLY A 186 -44.10 -2.04 12.85
N ASN A 187 -43.54 -1.38 11.83
CA ASN A 187 -43.25 0.06 11.84
C ASN A 187 -44.23 0.80 10.90
N PRO A 188 -45.16 1.62 11.43
CA PRO A 188 -46.11 2.37 10.62
C PRO A 188 -45.47 3.55 9.88
N CYS A 189 -44.22 3.88 10.20
CA CYS A 189 -43.54 5.04 9.65
C CYS A 189 -43.00 4.84 8.24
N PRO A 190 -43.22 5.79 7.33
CA PRO A 190 -42.63 5.76 6.01
C PRO A 190 -41.14 6.13 6.08
N THR A 191 -40.27 5.24 5.62
CA THR A 191 -38.85 5.57 5.40
C THR A 191 -38.64 6.16 4.01
N TYR A 192 -37.96 7.30 3.95
CA TYR A 192 -37.61 7.99 2.72
C TYR A 192 -36.14 7.78 2.35
N ALA A 193 -35.82 7.81 1.07
CA ALA A 193 -34.45 7.76 0.57
C ALA A 193 -34.27 8.73 -0.58
N PHE A 194 -33.05 9.25 -0.73
CA PHE A 194 -32.69 10.12 -1.83
C PHE A 194 -32.41 9.33 -3.12
N PHE A 195 -32.97 9.80 -4.23
CA PHE A 195 -32.57 9.40 -5.59
C PHE A 195 -32.45 10.60 -6.53
N PHE A 196 -33.33 11.59 -6.40
CA PHE A 196 -33.30 12.95 -6.98
C PHE A 196 -34.42 13.80 -6.35
N ALA A 197 -35.42 13.13 -5.78
CA ALA A 197 -36.46 13.68 -4.92
C ALA A 197 -36.59 12.82 -3.65
N LYS A 198 -37.40 13.28 -2.70
CA LYS A 198 -37.82 12.52 -1.51
C LYS A 198 -38.77 11.40 -1.94
N LEU A 199 -38.27 10.17 -1.97
CA LEU A 199 -39.03 8.99 -2.39
C LEU A 199 -39.10 7.97 -1.26
N ALA A 200 -40.24 7.30 -1.11
CA ALA A 200 -40.39 6.24 -0.12
C ALA A 200 -39.57 5.00 -0.52
N ALA A 201 -38.84 4.41 0.44
CA ALA A 201 -37.98 3.26 0.22
C ALA A 201 -38.74 1.99 -0.18
N ASN A 202 -40.00 1.86 0.28
CA ASN A 202 -40.93 0.78 -0.06
C ASN A 202 -41.72 1.01 -1.36
N GLY A 203 -41.46 2.12 -2.08
CA GLY A 203 -42.20 2.49 -3.29
C GLY A 203 -41.51 2.09 -4.60
N ARG A 204 -41.71 2.92 -5.63
CA ARG A 204 -41.11 2.73 -6.98
C ARG A 204 -39.58 2.64 -6.94
N LEU A 205 -38.96 3.29 -5.96
CA LEU A 205 -37.52 3.28 -5.75
C LEU A 205 -36.99 1.87 -5.43
N GLN A 206 -37.78 1.04 -4.75
CA GLN A 206 -37.42 -0.35 -4.46
C GLN A 206 -37.23 -1.15 -5.75
N GLY A 207 -38.07 -0.93 -6.77
CA GLY A 207 -37.96 -1.61 -8.07
C GLY A 207 -36.64 -1.27 -8.77
N PHE A 208 -36.26 0.01 -8.77
CA PHE A 208 -34.98 0.45 -9.30
C PHE A 208 -33.82 -0.21 -8.55
N TYR A 209 -33.83 -0.22 -7.22
CA TYR A 209 -32.75 -0.85 -6.47
C TYR A 209 -32.70 -2.36 -6.60
N LYS A 210 -33.83 -3.05 -6.74
CA LYS A 210 -33.85 -4.49 -7.08
C LYS A 210 -33.11 -4.75 -8.39
N PHE A 211 -33.39 -3.95 -9.42
CA PHE A 211 -32.71 -4.04 -10.71
C PHE A 211 -31.20 -3.77 -10.58
N THR A 212 -30.81 -2.65 -9.96
CA THR A 212 -29.37 -2.34 -9.82
C THR A 212 -28.65 -3.38 -8.96
N SER A 213 -29.31 -3.96 -7.95
CA SER A 213 -28.73 -5.01 -7.11
C SER A 213 -28.42 -6.26 -7.90
N ILE A 214 -29.29 -6.66 -8.84
CA ILE A 214 -29.04 -7.80 -9.73
C ILE A 214 -27.85 -7.51 -10.64
N VAL A 215 -27.84 -6.35 -11.31
CA VAL A 215 -26.75 -5.94 -12.21
C VAL A 215 -25.41 -6.01 -11.48
N ILE A 216 -25.37 -5.49 -10.24
CA ILE A 216 -24.13 -5.47 -9.48
C ILE A 216 -23.79 -6.84 -8.93
N MET A 217 -24.75 -7.67 -8.51
CA MET A 217 -24.45 -9.04 -8.08
C MET A 217 -23.85 -9.88 -9.21
N LEU A 218 -24.20 -9.61 -10.48
CA LEU A 218 -23.62 -10.33 -11.62
C LEU A 218 -22.18 -9.91 -11.92
N MET A 219 -21.79 -8.69 -11.55
CA MET A 219 -20.49 -8.14 -11.94
C MET A 219 -19.30 -8.83 -11.23
N PRO A 220 -19.18 -8.90 -9.88
CA PRO A 220 -18.05 -9.59 -9.23
C PRO A 220 -17.92 -11.08 -9.55
N PRO A 221 -18.99 -11.91 -9.56
CA PRO A 221 -18.91 -13.31 -9.95
C PRO A 221 -18.52 -13.50 -11.41
N ALA A 222 -18.98 -12.65 -12.33
CA ALA A 222 -18.53 -12.70 -13.72
C ALA A 222 -17.01 -12.44 -13.80
N TRP A 223 -16.49 -11.53 -12.96
CA TRP A 223 -15.05 -11.25 -12.89
C TRP A 223 -14.27 -12.40 -12.23
N LEU A 224 -14.79 -12.99 -11.15
CA LEU A 224 -14.20 -14.17 -10.50
C LEU A 224 -14.22 -15.40 -11.42
N LEU A 225 -15.30 -15.60 -12.17
CA LEU A 225 -15.42 -16.69 -13.14
C LEU A 225 -14.44 -16.48 -14.28
N ALA A 226 -14.36 -15.28 -14.84
CA ALA A 226 -13.35 -14.93 -15.85
C ALA A 226 -11.93 -15.14 -15.31
N TYR A 227 -11.68 -14.82 -14.04
CA TYR A 227 -10.40 -15.07 -13.37
C TYR A 227 -10.10 -16.56 -13.20
N ALA A 228 -11.07 -17.35 -12.72
CA ALA A 228 -10.93 -18.79 -12.56
C ALA A 228 -10.66 -19.47 -13.91
N ILE A 229 -11.39 -19.10 -14.95
CA ILE A 229 -11.17 -19.57 -16.33
C ILE A 229 -9.76 -19.21 -16.80
N LEU A 230 -9.32 -17.97 -16.60
CA LEU A 230 -7.99 -17.52 -16.99
C LEU A 230 -6.88 -18.27 -16.22
N LEU A 231 -7.09 -18.58 -14.94
CA LEU A 231 -6.16 -19.35 -14.12
C LEU A 231 -6.07 -20.80 -14.60
N VAL A 232 -7.20 -21.47 -14.80
CA VAL A 232 -7.25 -22.84 -15.36
C VAL A 232 -6.60 -22.89 -16.74
N ALA A 233 -6.91 -21.93 -17.62
CA ALA A 233 -6.30 -21.82 -18.94
C ALA A 233 -4.78 -21.63 -18.87
N SER A 234 -4.28 -20.80 -17.93
CA SER A 234 -2.85 -20.58 -17.75
C SER A 234 -2.10 -21.83 -17.26
N VAL A 235 -2.72 -22.60 -16.36
CA VAL A 235 -2.19 -23.86 -15.86
C VAL A 235 -2.18 -24.92 -16.97
N ALA A 236 -3.30 -25.07 -17.69
CA ALA A 236 -3.41 -25.99 -18.83
C ALA A 236 -2.39 -25.67 -19.93
N PHE A 237 -2.21 -24.39 -20.26
CA PHE A 237 -1.19 -23.95 -21.23
C PHE A 237 0.23 -24.26 -20.75
N GLY A 238 0.52 -24.05 -19.46
CA GLY A 238 1.79 -24.44 -18.85
C GLY A 238 2.07 -25.94 -18.96
N PHE A 239 1.07 -26.78 -18.68
CA PHE A 239 1.16 -28.23 -18.88
C PHE A 239 1.33 -28.61 -20.36
N GLY A 240 0.62 -27.96 -21.28
CA GLY A 240 0.74 -28.21 -22.71
C GLY A 240 2.14 -27.90 -23.26
N ILE A 241 2.72 -26.76 -22.89
CA ILE A 241 4.11 -26.41 -23.25
C ILE A 241 5.09 -27.40 -22.61
N GLY A 242 4.92 -27.70 -21.32
CA GLY A 242 5.79 -28.62 -20.60
C GLY A 242 5.79 -30.02 -21.22
N PHE A 243 4.60 -30.53 -21.55
CA PHE A 243 4.42 -31.81 -22.21
C PHE A 243 4.97 -31.81 -23.64
N GLY A 244 4.68 -30.77 -24.43
CA GLY A 244 5.22 -30.63 -25.79
C GLY A 244 6.74 -30.59 -25.81
N PHE A 245 7.36 -29.83 -24.90
CA PHE A 245 8.81 -29.81 -24.74
C PHE A 245 9.35 -31.19 -24.35
N LEU A 246 8.68 -31.89 -23.42
CA LEU A 246 9.05 -33.24 -23.03
C LEU A 246 8.99 -34.20 -24.23
N VAL A 247 7.91 -34.19 -25.00
CA VAL A 247 7.76 -35.02 -26.21
C VAL A 247 8.85 -34.70 -27.23
N VAL A 248 9.17 -33.43 -27.50
CA VAL A 248 10.24 -33.06 -28.45
C VAL A 248 11.60 -33.55 -27.97
N VAL A 249 11.91 -33.38 -26.68
CA VAL A 249 13.17 -33.88 -26.10
C VAL A 249 13.24 -35.40 -26.19
N TYR A 250 12.18 -36.13 -25.87
CA TYR A 250 12.17 -37.59 -25.97
C TYR A 250 12.15 -38.10 -27.42
N ALA A 251 11.42 -37.45 -28.32
CA ALA A 251 11.28 -37.89 -29.70
C ALA A 251 12.48 -37.52 -30.59
N VAL A 252 13.20 -36.44 -30.29
CA VAL A 252 14.34 -35.97 -31.10
C VAL A 252 15.66 -36.26 -30.41
N CYS A 253 15.83 -35.86 -29.15
CA CYS A 253 17.12 -36.00 -28.49
C CYS A 253 17.44 -37.46 -28.15
N LEU A 254 16.44 -38.28 -27.81
CA LEU A 254 16.67 -39.70 -27.48
C LEU A 254 17.15 -40.52 -28.68
N PRO A 255 16.55 -40.46 -29.88
CA PRO A 255 17.08 -41.19 -31.03
C PRO A 255 18.42 -40.64 -31.53
N ILE A 256 18.67 -39.33 -31.48
CA ILE A 256 20.00 -38.76 -31.78
C ILE A 256 21.05 -39.31 -30.82
N TRP A 257 20.73 -39.36 -29.52
CA TRP A 257 21.61 -39.91 -28.50
C TRP A 257 21.84 -41.41 -28.69
N MET A 258 20.79 -42.18 -29.01
CA MET A 258 20.89 -43.61 -29.31
C MET A 258 21.71 -43.87 -30.57
N LEU A 259 21.54 -43.09 -31.63
CA LEU A 259 22.33 -43.18 -32.86
C LEU A 259 23.80 -42.86 -32.59
N TRP A 260 24.09 -41.83 -31.80
CA TRP A 260 25.46 -41.49 -31.40
C TRP A 260 26.11 -42.63 -30.60
N ILE A 261 25.37 -43.28 -29.70
CA ILE A 261 25.84 -44.48 -28.98
C ILE A 261 26.10 -45.64 -29.96
N LEU A 262 25.19 -45.90 -30.90
CA LEU A 262 25.38 -46.95 -31.91
C LEU A 262 26.62 -46.69 -32.76
N VAL A 263 26.82 -45.47 -33.26
CA VAL A 263 27.99 -45.09 -34.07
C VAL A 263 29.28 -45.24 -33.27
N THR A 264 29.30 -44.83 -32.00
CA THR A 264 30.50 -44.96 -31.15
C THR A 264 30.82 -46.42 -30.82
N ILE A 265 29.81 -47.26 -30.58
CA ILE A 265 29.98 -48.72 -30.44
C ILE A 265 30.54 -49.31 -31.74
N PHE A 266 29.91 -49.03 -32.88
CA PHE A 266 30.30 -49.59 -34.18
C PHE A 266 31.72 -49.18 -34.57
N ALA A 267 32.07 -47.89 -34.43
CA ALA A 267 33.41 -47.38 -34.68
C ALA A 267 34.47 -47.99 -33.77
N SER A 268 34.09 -48.38 -32.54
CA SER A 268 35.00 -49.05 -31.61
C SER A 268 35.16 -50.54 -31.93
N VAL A 269 34.08 -51.24 -32.31
CA VAL A 269 34.12 -52.63 -32.76
C VAL A 269 34.94 -52.75 -34.05
N TYR A 270 34.69 -51.89 -35.04
CA TYR A 270 35.42 -51.86 -36.30
C TYR A 270 36.93 -51.69 -36.09
N ARG A 271 37.33 -50.73 -35.23
CA ARG A 271 38.74 -50.54 -34.84
C ARG A 271 39.34 -51.74 -34.13
N THR A 272 38.54 -52.49 -33.38
CA THR A 272 38.99 -53.67 -32.65
C THR A 272 39.22 -54.86 -33.59
N VAL A 273 38.32 -55.07 -34.55
CA VAL A 273 38.40 -56.18 -35.53
C VAL A 273 39.57 -56.00 -36.50
N ARG A 274 39.86 -54.76 -36.92
CA ARG A 274 40.92 -54.49 -37.92
C ARG A 274 42.35 -54.48 -37.35
N GLY A 275 42.51 -54.59 -36.03
CA GLY A 275 43.81 -54.50 -35.38
C GLY A 275 44.52 -55.86 -35.24
N PRO A 276 45.86 -55.91 -35.29
CA PRO A 276 46.62 -57.10 -34.93
C PRO A 276 46.34 -57.43 -33.45
N HIS A 277 46.01 -58.71 -33.17
CA HIS A 277 45.57 -59.27 -31.86
C HIS A 277 44.15 -58.88 -31.39
N PRO A 278 43.08 -59.47 -31.99
CA PRO A 278 41.69 -59.13 -31.68
C PRO A 278 41.25 -59.54 -30.25
N VAL A 279 41.72 -60.69 -29.74
CA VAL A 279 41.22 -61.27 -28.48
C VAL A 279 41.56 -60.42 -27.24
N GLN A 280 42.78 -59.87 -27.17
CA GLN A 280 43.18 -59.02 -26.03
C GLN A 280 42.48 -57.64 -26.05
N LYS A 281 42.27 -57.06 -27.24
CA LYS A 281 41.58 -55.76 -27.39
C LYS A 281 40.09 -55.85 -27.09
N VAL A 282 39.42 -56.95 -27.45
CA VAL A 282 38.02 -57.21 -27.07
C VAL A 282 37.86 -57.24 -25.55
N ARG A 283 38.78 -57.90 -24.82
CA ARG A 283 38.74 -57.99 -23.35
C ARG A 283 38.98 -56.65 -22.65
N GLN A 284 39.80 -55.76 -23.24
CA GLN A 284 39.97 -54.39 -22.75
C GLN A 284 38.76 -53.52 -23.10
N PHE A 285 38.20 -53.68 -24.30
CA PHE A 285 36.99 -52.96 -24.73
C PHE A 285 35.79 -53.31 -23.85
N ILE A 286 35.53 -54.59 -23.56
CA ILE A 286 34.44 -55.01 -22.67
C ILE A 286 34.62 -54.41 -21.27
N ARG A 287 35.85 -54.38 -20.73
CA ARG A 287 36.12 -53.73 -19.44
C ARG A 287 35.92 -52.21 -19.47
N LYS A 288 36.21 -51.54 -20.60
CA LYS A 288 36.01 -50.10 -20.78
C LYS A 288 34.53 -49.76 -20.99
N LEU A 289 33.82 -50.58 -21.77
CA LEU A 289 32.38 -50.50 -22.00
C LEU A 289 31.63 -50.73 -20.69
N HIS A 290 31.99 -51.75 -19.91
CA HIS A 290 31.42 -52.00 -18.58
C HIS A 290 31.64 -50.81 -17.63
N ARG A 291 32.83 -50.18 -17.61
CA ARG A 291 33.05 -48.96 -16.81
C ARG A 291 32.26 -47.75 -17.33
N SER A 292 32.03 -47.65 -18.63
CA SER A 292 31.34 -46.51 -19.25
C SER A 292 29.81 -46.63 -19.15
N VAL A 293 29.25 -47.81 -19.43
CA VAL A 293 27.81 -48.14 -19.30
C VAL A 293 27.40 -48.19 -17.82
N PHE A 294 28.26 -48.69 -16.94
CA PHE A 294 28.01 -48.71 -15.49
C PHE A 294 28.45 -47.44 -14.76
N SER A 295 28.78 -46.36 -15.51
CA SER A 295 28.83 -45.00 -14.95
C SER A 295 27.41 -44.47 -14.72
N TRP A 296 26.55 -45.26 -14.07
CA TRP A 296 25.20 -44.91 -13.65
C TRP A 296 25.17 -43.60 -12.83
N ARG A 297 26.32 -43.20 -12.27
CA ARG A 297 26.54 -41.88 -11.63
C ARG A 297 26.53 -40.72 -12.63
N ALA A 298 27.09 -40.87 -13.83
CA ALA A 298 27.03 -39.86 -14.89
C ALA A 298 25.62 -39.79 -15.48
N LEU A 299 24.95 -40.94 -15.70
CA LEU A 299 23.56 -40.95 -16.13
C LEU A 299 22.62 -40.40 -15.04
N LYS A 300 22.79 -40.72 -13.75
CA LYS A 300 22.05 -40.08 -12.64
C LYS A 300 22.32 -38.58 -12.55
N ARG A 301 23.54 -38.11 -12.86
CA ARG A 301 23.85 -36.67 -12.94
C ARG A 301 23.14 -36.03 -14.13
N ILE A 302 23.10 -36.68 -15.29
CA ILE A 302 22.40 -36.19 -16.48
C ILE A 302 20.88 -36.24 -16.28
N LEU A 303 20.32 -37.31 -15.69
CA LEU A 303 18.89 -37.41 -15.35
C LEU A 303 18.50 -36.39 -14.28
N LYS A 304 19.36 -36.13 -13.27
CA LYS A 304 19.17 -35.01 -12.35
C LYS A 304 19.22 -33.68 -13.10
N ILE A 305 20.19 -33.49 -14.00
CA ILE A 305 20.30 -32.27 -14.82
C ILE A 305 19.09 -32.10 -15.73
N ILE A 306 18.50 -33.16 -16.29
CA ILE A 306 17.31 -33.12 -17.17
C ILE A 306 16.02 -32.96 -16.37
N ALA A 307 15.86 -33.64 -15.23
CA ALA A 307 14.73 -33.44 -14.31
C ALA A 307 14.77 -32.04 -13.66
N LEU A 308 15.96 -31.49 -13.45
CA LEU A 308 16.18 -30.09 -13.05
C LEU A 308 16.36 -29.15 -14.24
N ALA A 309 16.41 -29.62 -15.50
CA ALA A 309 16.64 -28.79 -16.68
C ALA A 309 15.52 -27.79 -16.96
N PRO A 310 14.22 -28.13 -16.78
CA PRO A 310 13.18 -27.10 -16.88
C PRO A 310 13.30 -26.03 -15.77
N LEU A 311 13.99 -26.34 -14.66
CA LEU A 311 14.33 -25.39 -13.61
C LEU A 311 15.72 -24.74 -13.80
N ALA A 312 16.58 -25.25 -14.68
CA ALA A 312 17.96 -24.80 -14.87
C ALA A 312 18.09 -23.36 -15.42
N PRO A 313 17.19 -22.84 -16.29
CA PRO A 313 17.16 -21.42 -16.64
C PRO A 313 16.83 -20.52 -15.43
N TYR A 314 16.11 -21.08 -14.44
CA TYR A 314 15.73 -20.39 -13.22
C TYR A 314 16.74 -20.58 -12.09
N MET A 315 17.58 -21.62 -12.12
CA MET A 315 18.62 -21.91 -11.11
C MET A 315 19.63 -20.78 -10.88
N PRO A 316 20.24 -20.13 -11.90
CA PRO A 316 21.12 -18.99 -11.65
C PRO A 316 20.37 -17.77 -11.08
N TYR A 317 19.04 -17.70 -11.29
CA TYR A 317 18.18 -16.68 -10.68
C TYR A 317 17.81 -17.05 -9.23
N MET A 318 17.60 -18.35 -8.95
CA MET A 318 17.32 -18.91 -7.62
C MET A 318 18.56 -18.91 -6.72
N ASP A 319 19.76 -19.15 -7.24
CA ASP A 319 21.02 -18.99 -6.50
C ASP A 319 21.35 -17.51 -6.27
N LYS A 320 21.04 -16.62 -7.22
CA LYS A 320 21.08 -15.16 -6.98
C LYS A 320 20.06 -14.74 -5.94
N LEU A 321 18.87 -15.35 -5.92
CA LEU A 321 17.82 -15.08 -4.94
C LEU A 321 18.15 -15.64 -3.57
N ALA A 322 18.70 -16.86 -3.46
CA ALA A 322 19.14 -17.50 -2.23
C ALA A 322 20.38 -16.80 -1.64
N GLY A 323 21.33 -16.40 -2.50
CA GLY A 323 22.45 -15.54 -2.12
C GLY A 323 22.01 -14.13 -1.70
N LYS A 324 20.99 -13.55 -2.36
CA LYS A 324 20.33 -12.32 -1.88
C LYS A 324 19.56 -12.54 -0.59
N TRP A 325 18.90 -13.68 -0.42
CA TRP A 325 18.10 -13.99 0.76
C TRP A 325 19.00 -14.16 1.98
N ASN A 326 20.14 -14.83 1.84
CA ASN A 326 21.15 -14.91 2.90
C ASN A 326 21.80 -13.54 3.18
N LYS A 327 22.03 -12.70 2.16
CA LYS A 327 22.49 -11.31 2.37
C LYS A 327 21.43 -10.38 2.98
N ILE A 328 20.15 -10.61 2.72
CA ILE A 328 19.03 -9.84 3.31
C ILE A 328 18.77 -10.34 4.74
N ARG A 329 18.88 -11.64 5.00
CA ARG A 329 18.78 -12.24 6.34
C ARG A 329 19.94 -11.80 7.25
N GLN A 330 21.15 -11.69 6.71
CA GLN A 330 22.29 -11.12 7.44
C GLN A 330 22.22 -9.59 7.62
N ARG A 331 21.46 -8.87 6.79
CA ARG A 331 21.19 -7.43 6.98
C ARG A 331 19.96 -7.14 7.85
N GLY A 332 19.06 -8.11 8.01
CA GLY A 332 17.87 -7.99 8.86
C GLY A 332 18.16 -8.10 10.35
N THR A 333 19.38 -8.46 10.75
CA THR A 333 19.81 -8.51 12.16
C THR A 333 20.80 -7.41 12.55
N MET A 334 21.06 -6.44 11.67
CA MET A 334 21.79 -5.22 12.03
C MET A 334 20.86 -4.01 11.91
N SER A 335 20.31 -3.64 13.06
CA SER A 335 19.78 -2.32 13.35
C SER A 335 20.92 -1.29 13.21
N GLU A 336 21.18 -0.79 12.01
CA GLU A 336 21.98 0.42 11.81
C GLU A 336 21.19 1.46 10.99
N PRO A 337 20.97 2.67 11.55
CA PRO A 337 20.26 3.76 10.90
C PRO A 337 21.21 4.50 9.93
N GLY A 338 21.42 3.95 8.73
CA GLY A 338 22.48 4.47 7.88
C GLY A 338 22.42 4.14 6.39
N VAL A 339 21.24 4.05 5.77
CA VAL A 339 21.17 3.87 4.29
C VAL A 339 20.16 4.85 3.67
N ARG A 340 20.60 6.10 3.49
CA ARG A 340 20.12 6.97 2.40
C ARG A 340 21.00 6.74 1.17
N ARG A 341 20.38 6.70 -0.02
CA ARG A 341 20.94 6.57 -1.38
C ARG A 341 21.24 5.16 -1.87
N ALA A 342 20.17 4.36 -2.05
CA ALA A 342 20.08 3.59 -3.27
C ALA A 342 19.86 4.58 -4.42
N GLY A 343 20.78 4.61 -5.38
CA GLY A 343 20.67 5.44 -6.58
C GLY A 343 19.34 5.16 -7.27
N THR A 344 18.48 6.19 -7.28
CA THR A 344 17.30 6.28 -8.12
C THR A 344 17.77 6.16 -9.57
N LEU A 345 17.52 4.99 -10.18
CA LEU A 345 17.48 4.89 -11.63
C LEU A 345 16.58 6.04 -12.12
N PRO A 346 17.02 6.85 -13.11
CA PRO A 346 16.18 7.92 -13.63
C PRO A 346 14.94 7.27 -14.23
N ILE A 347 13.84 7.32 -13.47
CA ILE A 347 12.51 7.04 -13.98
C ILE A 347 12.34 8.04 -15.12
N ARG A 348 12.33 7.51 -16.34
CA ARG A 348 12.13 8.28 -17.56
C ARG A 348 10.78 8.97 -17.42
N ARG A 349 10.80 10.24 -17.02
CA ARG A 349 9.64 11.15 -16.91
C ARG A 349 9.06 11.31 -18.31
N GLY A 350 8.30 10.31 -18.75
CA GLY A 350 7.38 10.45 -19.86
C GLY A 350 6.40 11.53 -19.43
N LYS A 351 6.28 12.57 -20.26
CA LYS A 351 5.28 13.64 -20.09
C LYS A 351 3.91 13.00 -20.29
N ASN A 352 3.42 12.31 -19.27
CA ASN A 352 2.16 11.59 -19.29
C ASN A 352 1.06 12.65 -19.27
N ARG A 353 0.59 13.04 -20.47
CA ARG A 353 -0.72 13.68 -20.57
C ARG A 353 -1.72 12.70 -19.97
N ILE A 354 -2.47 13.16 -18.98
CA ILE A 354 -3.65 12.46 -18.47
C ILE A 354 -4.52 12.14 -19.70
N SER A 355 -4.81 10.86 -19.93
CA SER A 355 -5.71 10.46 -21.01
C SER A 355 -7.08 11.10 -20.77
N THR A 356 -7.69 11.65 -21.82
CA THR A 356 -9.04 12.25 -21.73
C THR A 356 -10.05 11.28 -21.10
N GLU A 357 -9.94 10.00 -21.40
CA GLU A 357 -10.78 8.93 -20.83
C GLU A 357 -10.66 8.87 -19.30
N TRP A 358 -9.43 9.01 -18.81
CA TRP A 358 -9.14 8.93 -17.39
C TRP A 358 -9.62 10.18 -16.65
N ALA A 359 -9.50 11.35 -17.28
CA ALA A 359 -10.09 12.59 -16.77
C ALA A 359 -11.63 12.51 -16.70
N ILE A 360 -12.29 11.97 -17.73
CA ILE A 360 -13.74 11.74 -17.75
C ILE A 360 -14.14 10.80 -16.60
N TYR A 361 -13.38 9.72 -16.40
CA TYR A 361 -13.62 8.78 -15.29
C TYR A 361 -13.53 9.44 -13.91
N LEU A 362 -12.51 10.28 -13.68
CA LEU A 362 -12.42 11.05 -12.43
C LEU A 362 -13.59 12.01 -12.22
N VAL A 363 -14.02 12.71 -13.27
CA VAL A 363 -15.16 13.63 -13.19
C VAL A 363 -16.43 12.84 -12.83
N PHE A 364 -16.63 11.67 -13.45
CA PHE A 364 -17.74 10.78 -13.10
C PHE A 364 -17.68 10.35 -11.63
N LEU A 365 -16.49 9.95 -11.12
CA LEU A 365 -16.31 9.61 -9.70
C LEU A 365 -16.60 10.79 -8.78
N ALA A 366 -16.18 12.00 -9.14
CA ALA A 366 -16.42 13.21 -8.35
C ALA A 366 -17.91 13.56 -8.28
N VAL A 367 -18.61 13.48 -9.41
CA VAL A 367 -20.07 13.66 -9.46
C VAL A 367 -20.77 12.60 -8.62
N TYR A 368 -20.39 11.33 -8.73
CA TYR A 368 -20.98 10.25 -7.94
C TYR A 368 -20.70 10.40 -6.44
N TYR A 369 -19.48 10.83 -6.06
CA TYR A 369 -19.11 11.11 -4.67
C TYR A 369 -20.02 12.18 -4.07
N VAL A 370 -20.13 13.34 -4.73
CA VAL A 370 -20.98 14.45 -4.26
C VAL A 370 -22.45 14.01 -4.19
N PHE A 371 -22.94 13.34 -5.23
CA PHE A 371 -24.30 12.81 -5.27
C PHE A 371 -24.59 11.82 -4.12
N SER A 372 -23.63 10.96 -3.79
CA SER A 372 -23.75 9.98 -2.72
C SER A 372 -23.72 10.61 -1.34
N VAL A 373 -22.81 11.58 -1.11
CA VAL A 373 -22.76 12.34 0.16
C VAL A 373 -24.06 13.09 0.38
N ILE A 374 -24.53 13.86 -0.63
CA ILE A 374 -25.82 14.55 -0.58
C ILE A 374 -26.95 13.55 -0.32
N GLY A 375 -26.92 12.40 -0.98
CA GLY A 375 -27.93 11.37 -0.80
C GLY A 375 -27.98 10.77 0.61
N ILE A 376 -26.83 10.58 1.26
CA ILE A 376 -26.75 10.10 2.64
C ILE A 376 -27.28 11.17 3.60
N GLU A 377 -26.79 12.41 3.49
CA GLU A 377 -27.17 13.53 4.37
C GLU A 377 -28.66 13.87 4.25
N LEU A 378 -29.21 13.93 3.03
CA LEU A 378 -30.64 14.15 2.82
C LEU A 378 -31.49 12.99 3.31
N THR A 379 -31.02 11.75 3.22
CA THR A 379 -31.74 10.60 3.78
C THR A 379 -31.83 10.71 5.30
N ILE A 380 -30.76 11.10 5.98
CA ILE A 380 -30.76 11.32 7.43
C ILE A 380 -31.69 12.47 7.81
N TYR A 381 -31.59 13.60 7.08
CA TYR A 381 -32.42 14.78 7.31
C TYR A 381 -33.91 14.52 7.09
N TRP A 382 -34.29 13.85 5.99
CA TRP A 382 -35.69 13.62 5.64
C TRP A 382 -36.42 12.59 6.51
N ASN A 383 -35.68 11.74 7.22
CA ASN A 383 -36.21 10.78 8.18
C ASN A 383 -36.05 11.22 9.63
N ALA A 384 -35.63 12.47 9.89
CA ALA A 384 -35.48 13.02 11.24
C ALA A 384 -34.74 12.08 12.21
N VAL A 385 -33.62 11.50 11.75
CA VAL A 385 -32.88 10.49 12.51
C VAL A 385 -32.17 11.14 13.70
N GLU A 386 -32.60 10.80 14.91
CA GLU A 386 -32.08 11.36 16.17
C GLU A 386 -30.65 10.86 16.47
N GLY A 387 -29.85 11.67 17.17
CA GLY A 387 -28.47 11.31 17.60
C GLY A 387 -27.45 11.12 16.47
N SER A 388 -27.83 11.34 15.21
CA SER A 388 -26.97 11.12 14.05
C SER A 388 -25.82 12.14 13.91
N TYR A 389 -25.96 13.34 14.50
CA TYR A 389 -24.98 14.42 14.44
C TYR A 389 -24.05 14.51 15.66
N ASP A 390 -24.19 13.61 16.63
CA ASP A 390 -23.37 13.59 17.84
C ASP A 390 -22.06 12.82 17.63
N ILE A 391 -20.94 13.40 18.07
CA ILE A 391 -19.60 12.77 18.10
C ILE A 391 -19.30 12.27 19.52
N GLY A 392 -20.27 11.57 20.12
CA GLY A 392 -20.19 11.17 21.53
C GLY A 392 -19.45 9.86 21.76
N SER A 393 -19.54 8.91 20.83
CA SER A 393 -19.03 7.55 21.06
C SER A 393 -17.60 7.35 20.56
N THR A 394 -16.80 6.62 21.34
CA THR A 394 -15.42 6.26 20.99
C THR A 394 -15.34 5.49 19.67
N GLY A 395 -16.40 4.74 19.33
CA GLY A 395 -16.52 4.02 18.07
C GLY A 395 -16.50 4.92 16.83
N GLN A 396 -16.97 6.17 16.96
CA GLN A 396 -16.96 7.15 15.87
C GLN A 396 -15.61 7.87 15.72
N LEU A 397 -14.85 8.01 16.82
CA LEU A 397 -13.60 8.75 16.82
C LEU A 397 -12.52 8.05 15.99
N ILE A 398 -12.48 6.72 16.00
CA ILE A 398 -11.48 5.92 15.27
C ILE A 398 -11.55 6.18 13.76
N PRO A 399 -12.68 5.95 13.05
CA PRO A 399 -12.76 6.20 11.62
C PRO A 399 -12.59 7.68 11.27
N PHE A 400 -13.03 8.60 12.13
CA PHE A 400 -12.82 10.04 11.95
C PHE A 400 -11.34 10.41 11.92
N VAL A 401 -10.56 9.98 12.93
CA VAL A 401 -9.12 10.24 13.03
C VAL A 401 -8.37 9.58 11.89
N ILE A 402 -8.70 8.33 11.54
CA ILE A 402 -8.10 7.64 10.40
C ILE A 402 -8.35 8.42 9.11
N GLY A 403 -9.58 8.87 8.86
CA GLY A 403 -9.93 9.66 7.68
C GLY A 403 -9.13 10.97 7.59
N ILE A 404 -8.96 11.69 8.70
CA ILE A 404 -8.14 12.92 8.75
C ILE A 404 -6.68 12.61 8.46
N LEU A 405 -6.09 11.63 9.15
CA LEU A 405 -4.67 11.30 8.99
C LEU A 405 -4.34 10.83 7.58
N THR A 406 -5.21 10.02 6.97
CA THR A 406 -5.06 9.61 5.56
C THR A 406 -5.15 10.81 4.64
N THR A 407 -6.12 11.72 4.86
CA THR A 407 -6.27 12.93 4.03
C THR A 407 -5.05 13.83 4.13
N VAL A 408 -4.54 14.07 5.34
CA VAL A 408 -3.33 14.87 5.55
C VAL A 408 -2.11 14.22 4.90
N LYS A 409 -1.94 12.90 5.03
CA LYS A 409 -0.84 12.15 4.40
C LYS A 409 -0.90 12.27 2.86
N VAL A 410 -2.08 12.08 2.27
CA VAL A 410 -2.26 12.15 0.81
C VAL A 410 -2.09 13.59 0.33
N LEU A 411 -2.68 14.57 1.01
CA LEU A 411 -2.53 15.97 0.65
C LEU A 411 -1.08 16.41 0.74
N ALA A 412 -0.36 16.04 1.80
CA ALA A 412 1.07 16.32 1.94
C ALA A 412 1.88 15.68 0.80
N HIS A 413 1.55 14.45 0.40
CA HIS A 413 2.19 13.77 -0.72
C HIS A 413 1.92 14.48 -2.06
N VAL A 414 0.65 14.79 -2.37
CA VAL A 414 0.24 15.50 -3.58
C VAL A 414 0.86 16.89 -3.64
N LEU A 415 0.82 17.65 -2.53
CA LEU A 415 1.49 18.94 -2.41
C LEU A 415 2.99 18.79 -2.60
N SER A 416 3.64 17.81 -1.97
CA SER A 416 5.09 17.60 -2.12
C SER A 416 5.52 17.24 -3.55
N ASN A 417 4.68 16.50 -4.28
CA ASN A 417 4.92 16.15 -5.69
C ASN A 417 4.71 17.36 -6.61
N THR A 418 3.71 18.19 -6.31
CA THR A 418 3.50 19.48 -6.98
C THR A 418 4.63 20.46 -6.65
N ASP A 419 5.17 20.35 -5.45
CA ASP A 419 6.26 21.14 -4.90
C ASP A 419 7.63 20.79 -5.51
N GLY A 420 7.78 19.83 -6.44
CA GLY A 420 9.00 19.80 -7.27
C GLY A 420 9.31 21.18 -7.92
N GLU A 421 8.26 21.95 -8.22
CA GLU A 421 8.32 23.34 -8.65
C GLU A 421 8.00 24.35 -7.52
N ALA A 422 7.02 24.07 -6.65
CA ALA A 422 6.63 24.97 -5.56
C ALA A 422 7.53 24.90 -4.29
N TYR A 423 8.25 23.80 -4.00
CA TYR A 423 9.32 23.69 -2.98
C TYR A 423 10.49 24.61 -3.31
N LYS A 424 10.81 24.84 -4.60
CA LYS A 424 11.81 25.85 -4.99
C LYS A 424 11.34 27.25 -4.61
N TYR A 425 10.04 27.51 -4.72
CA TYR A 425 9.42 28.77 -4.31
C TYR A 425 9.31 28.88 -2.79
N PHE A 426 8.87 27.83 -2.11
CA PHE A 426 8.75 27.78 -0.65
C PHE A 426 10.11 27.78 0.04
N GLN A 427 11.17 27.19 -0.55
CA GLN A 427 12.53 27.40 -0.05
C GLN A 427 12.99 28.84 -0.22
N ARG A 428 12.70 29.52 -1.35
CA ARG A 428 12.98 30.95 -1.48
C ARG A 428 12.22 31.78 -0.44
N VAL A 429 10.95 31.44 -0.19
CA VAL A 429 10.12 32.11 0.82
C VAL A 429 10.58 31.79 2.25
N ARG A 430 11.02 30.56 2.54
CA ARG A 430 11.62 30.18 3.82
C ARG A 430 12.96 30.89 4.04
N PHE A 431 13.81 31.01 3.02
CA PHE A 431 15.03 31.83 3.09
C PHE A 431 14.71 33.31 3.25
N PHE A 432 13.68 33.83 2.57
CA PHE A 432 13.19 35.18 2.72
C PHE A 432 12.65 35.44 4.14
N MET A 433 11.75 34.60 4.64
CA MET A 433 11.19 34.64 5.99
C MET A 433 12.30 34.52 7.05
N VAL A 434 13.24 33.58 6.92
CA VAL A 434 14.37 33.48 7.84
C VAL A 434 15.29 34.71 7.76
N SER A 435 15.45 35.34 6.59
CA SER A 435 16.18 36.61 6.48
C SER A 435 15.43 37.79 7.12
N VAL A 436 14.10 37.83 6.99
CA VAL A 436 13.23 38.87 7.55
C VAL A 436 13.14 38.73 9.08
N PHE A 437 12.94 37.51 9.59
CA PHE A 437 12.90 37.23 11.03
C PHE A 437 14.28 37.30 11.69
N SER A 438 15.37 36.95 11.00
CA SER A 438 16.73 37.18 11.53
C SER A 438 17.14 38.67 11.47
N SER A 439 16.52 39.47 10.60
CA SER A 439 16.67 40.92 10.59
C SER A 439 15.89 41.59 11.74
N GLN A 440 14.73 41.04 12.13
CA GLN A 440 13.98 41.56 13.29
C GLN A 440 14.64 41.23 14.65
N HIS A 441 15.40 40.14 14.77
CA HIS A 441 16.07 39.79 16.02
C HIS A 441 17.37 40.57 16.32
N ARG A 442 17.81 41.49 15.45
CA ARG A 442 18.97 42.36 15.74
C ARG A 442 18.65 43.67 16.46
N VAL A 443 17.38 43.98 16.76
CA VAL A 443 17.01 45.29 17.35
C VAL A 443 16.60 45.24 18.84
N LYS A 444 16.50 44.07 19.48
CA LYS A 444 16.09 43.98 20.90
C LYS A 444 16.95 43.05 21.77
N ARG A 445 18.26 43.24 21.77
CA ARG A 445 19.12 42.81 22.90
C ARG A 445 20.07 43.94 23.30
N ARG A 446 19.48 44.93 23.96
CA ARG A 446 20.15 45.94 24.78
C ARG A 446 19.36 46.06 26.09
N TRP A 447 19.38 45.00 26.88
CA TRP A 447 18.95 45.00 28.27
C TRP A 447 20.02 44.28 29.08
N SER A 448 20.52 45.01 30.06
CA SER A 448 21.64 44.75 30.94
C SER A 448 21.45 43.49 31.75
N PHE A 449 22.48 42.65 31.77
CA PHE A 449 22.63 41.51 32.67
C PHE A 449 23.88 41.70 33.54
N ASP A 450 24.02 42.89 34.15
CA ASP A 450 25.21 43.29 34.92
C ASP A 450 24.96 43.40 36.44
N GLU A 451 23.86 42.88 36.97
CA GLU A 451 23.53 43.13 38.39
C GLU A 451 23.22 41.90 39.25
N LEU A 452 23.68 40.70 38.87
CA LEU A 452 23.57 39.52 39.75
C LEU A 452 24.65 38.48 39.45
N GLN A 453 25.91 38.82 39.76
CA GLN A 453 26.92 37.90 40.30
C GLN A 453 28.19 38.69 40.64
N LYS A 454 28.24 39.19 41.88
CA LYS A 454 29.51 39.51 42.54
C LYS A 454 30.04 38.22 43.19
N PRO A 455 31.26 37.79 42.85
CA PRO A 455 32.17 37.24 43.82
C PRO A 455 33.28 38.24 44.12
N LEU A 456 33.78 38.13 45.36
CA LEU A 456 34.89 38.92 45.90
C LEU A 456 36.15 38.86 45.03
N GLY A 457 36.89 39.96 45.09
CA GLY A 457 37.87 40.35 44.09
C GLY A 457 39.20 39.61 44.13
N ILE A 458 39.86 39.60 42.97
CA ILE A 458 41.31 39.61 42.82
C ILE A 458 41.65 40.53 41.64
N HIS A 459 42.65 41.38 41.88
CA HIS A 459 43.30 42.33 40.97
C HIS A 459 43.74 41.75 39.62
N GLY A 460 43.61 42.55 38.56
CA GLY A 460 44.72 42.76 37.62
C GLY A 460 44.46 42.60 36.12
N ARG A 461 44.70 43.70 35.38
CA ARG A 461 45.03 43.83 33.94
C ARG A 461 43.91 43.47 32.96
N GLY A 462 43.54 44.29 31.98
CA GLY A 462 44.25 45.38 31.31
C GLY A 462 44.37 45.06 29.82
N ARG A 463 43.61 45.79 28.98
CA ARG A 463 43.79 46.00 27.52
C ARG A 463 44.07 44.78 26.64
N LEU A 464 43.07 44.28 25.90
CA LEU A 464 43.35 43.62 24.61
C LEU A 464 42.20 43.51 23.59
N ASP A 465 41.23 44.44 23.52
CA ASP A 465 40.08 44.27 22.61
C ASP A 465 40.09 45.07 21.30
N ASP A 466 41.15 45.84 21.00
CA ASP A 466 41.20 46.65 19.76
C ASP A 466 41.91 46.00 18.56
N ARG A 467 42.49 44.79 18.69
CA ARG A 467 43.26 44.15 17.59
C ARG A 467 42.47 43.15 16.74
N LEU A 468 41.32 42.65 17.20
CA LEU A 468 40.57 41.60 16.49
C LEU A 468 39.58 42.12 15.44
N ARG A 469 39.30 43.43 15.40
CA ARG A 469 38.37 44.03 14.41
C ARG A 469 39.00 44.40 13.06
N ARG A 470 40.33 44.44 12.93
CA ARG A 470 41.01 44.85 11.67
C ARG A 470 41.40 43.71 10.73
N THR A 471 41.44 42.45 11.19
CA THR A 471 41.83 41.30 10.34
C THR A 471 40.67 40.68 9.54
N SER A 472 39.42 41.00 9.88
CA SER A 472 38.23 40.44 9.21
C SER A 472 37.92 41.10 7.85
N ARG A 473 38.27 42.38 7.63
CA ARG A 473 37.97 43.09 6.38
C ARG A 473 39.00 42.90 5.25
N ALA A 474 40.17 42.32 5.53
CA ALA A 474 41.21 42.10 4.52
C ALA A 474 41.09 40.74 3.78
N LYS A 475 40.30 39.79 4.27
CA LYS A 475 40.15 38.46 3.65
C LYS A 475 39.05 38.34 2.60
N SER A 476 38.18 39.34 2.45
CA SER A 476 37.06 39.29 1.50
C SER A 476 37.39 39.73 0.07
N LYS A 477 38.58 40.27 -0.20
CA LYS A 477 38.98 40.79 -1.54
C LYS A 477 39.97 39.91 -2.31
N ARG A 478 40.30 38.70 -1.81
CA ARG A 478 41.23 37.74 -2.47
C ARG A 478 40.55 36.47 -3.02
N ALA A 479 39.22 36.47 -3.18
CA ALA A 479 38.47 35.31 -3.69
C ALA A 479 38.04 35.43 -5.17
N ALA A 480 38.55 36.43 -5.91
CA ALA A 480 38.13 36.70 -7.29
C ALA A 480 39.19 36.40 -8.37
N SER A 481 40.29 35.74 -8.02
CA SER A 481 41.33 35.37 -8.99
C SER A 481 41.92 34.00 -8.65
N LEU A 482 41.21 32.92 -8.98
CA LEU A 482 41.75 31.57 -8.98
C LEU A 482 41.48 30.91 -10.34
N PRO A 483 42.50 30.33 -11.00
CA PRO A 483 42.34 29.74 -12.31
C PRO A 483 41.59 28.39 -12.25
N LEU A 484 40.89 28.11 -13.35
CA LEU A 484 40.13 26.90 -13.66
C LEU A 484 40.68 25.62 -13.00
N LEU A 485 39.98 25.14 -11.98
CA LEU A 485 40.22 23.84 -11.34
C LEU A 485 39.91 22.71 -12.34
N LYS A 486 40.96 21.99 -12.72
CA LYS A 486 40.93 20.74 -13.50
C LYS A 486 40.08 19.72 -12.72
N ARG A 487 39.11 19.09 -13.40
CA ARG A 487 38.23 18.05 -12.82
C ARG A 487 39.07 16.93 -12.20
N TYR A 488 38.74 16.61 -10.96
CA TYR A 488 39.23 15.46 -10.20
C TYR A 488 38.90 14.16 -10.94
N ASP A 489 39.93 13.34 -11.21
CA ASP A 489 39.83 12.03 -11.84
C ASP A 489 40.11 10.93 -10.79
N PRO A 490 39.07 10.21 -10.33
CA PRO A 490 39.21 9.19 -9.29
C PRO A 490 39.92 7.90 -9.76
N SER A 491 40.38 7.83 -11.02
CA SER A 491 41.07 6.64 -11.55
C SER A 491 42.57 6.55 -11.18
N LYS A 492 43.14 7.57 -10.52
CA LYS A 492 44.59 7.64 -10.23
C LYS A 492 45.00 7.44 -8.78
N ASP A 493 44.06 7.25 -7.85
CA ASP A 493 44.39 6.85 -6.48
C ASP A 493 44.38 5.33 -6.36
N THR A 494 45.58 4.73 -6.34
CA THR A 494 45.74 3.34 -5.95
C THR A 494 45.41 3.19 -4.46
N PRO A 495 44.66 2.14 -4.07
CA PRO A 495 44.28 1.95 -2.68
C PRO A 495 45.52 1.62 -1.85
N THR A 496 45.64 2.29 -0.70
CA THR A 496 46.48 1.89 0.45
C THR A 496 46.65 0.37 0.49
N SER A 497 47.90 -0.10 0.58
CA SER A 497 48.22 -1.54 0.50
C SER A 497 47.31 -2.35 1.43
N PRO A 498 46.93 -3.58 1.05
CA PRO A 498 46.10 -4.47 1.88
C PRO A 498 46.62 -4.57 3.32
N GLU A 499 47.94 -4.48 3.49
CA GLU A 499 48.64 -4.48 4.75
C GLU A 499 48.30 -3.27 5.63
N MET A 500 48.27 -2.06 5.04
CA MET A 500 47.87 -0.83 5.72
C MET A 500 46.42 -0.90 6.22
N ARG A 501 45.51 -1.44 5.39
CA ARG A 501 44.11 -1.67 5.81
C ARG A 501 44.00 -2.68 6.95
N THR A 502 44.86 -3.68 6.94
CA THR A 502 44.85 -4.72 7.98
C THR A 502 45.38 -4.17 9.30
N ARG A 503 46.41 -3.32 9.27
CA ARG A 503 46.93 -2.63 10.47
C ARG A 503 45.92 -1.66 11.07
N ILE A 504 45.23 -0.87 10.25
CA ILE A 504 44.19 0.06 10.72
C ILE A 504 43.01 -0.70 11.35
N ASN A 505 42.56 -1.79 10.73
CA ASN A 505 41.45 -2.59 11.24
C ASN A 505 41.81 -3.47 12.45
N LYS A 506 43.10 -3.76 12.65
CA LYS A 506 43.59 -4.42 13.86
C LYS A 506 43.63 -3.41 15.01
N TRP A 507 44.19 -2.23 14.77
CA TRP A 507 44.24 -1.15 15.76
C TRP A 507 42.85 -0.71 16.23
N LEU A 508 41.89 -0.47 15.30
CA LEU A 508 40.50 -0.12 15.65
C LEU A 508 39.77 -1.15 16.52
N ARG A 509 40.23 -2.42 16.53
CA ARG A 509 39.66 -3.48 17.36
C ARG A 509 40.31 -3.60 18.72
N GLU A 510 41.52 -3.09 18.88
CA GLU A 510 42.31 -3.22 20.11
C GLU A 510 42.18 -1.98 21.02
N THR A 511 41.67 -0.85 20.51
CA THR A 511 41.46 0.37 21.31
C THR A 511 40.18 0.29 22.18
N PRO A 512 40.28 0.41 23.53
CA PRO A 512 39.11 0.40 24.42
C PRO A 512 38.24 1.64 24.23
N GLN A 513 36.94 1.47 23.94
CA GLN A 513 36.01 2.58 23.79
C GLN A 513 35.50 3.05 25.16
N GLY A 514 36.20 4.03 25.74
CA GLY A 514 35.78 4.79 26.91
C GLY A 514 35.40 6.23 26.56
N PRO A 515 34.40 6.84 27.24
CA PRO A 515 33.75 8.07 26.80
C PRO A 515 34.61 9.36 26.81
N SER A 516 35.82 9.34 27.38
CA SER A 516 36.74 10.48 27.41
C SER A 516 37.89 10.41 26.38
N GLU A 517 38.17 9.22 25.84
CA GLU A 517 39.23 8.96 24.85
C GLU A 517 38.79 9.41 23.44
N ASP A 518 37.50 9.27 23.11
CA ASP A 518 36.94 9.57 21.79
C ASP A 518 37.15 11.04 21.38
N ALA A 519 37.03 11.99 22.31
CA ALA A 519 37.24 13.41 22.02
C ALA A 519 38.73 13.77 21.79
N ARG A 520 39.67 12.91 22.24
CA ARG A 520 41.11 13.08 22.05
C ARG A 520 41.55 12.44 20.75
N VAL A 521 41.06 11.23 20.47
CA VAL A 521 41.23 10.53 19.20
C VAL A 521 40.62 11.33 18.04
N GLU A 522 39.43 11.91 18.21
CA GLU A 522 38.80 12.73 17.19
C GLU A 522 39.60 14.03 16.92
N ARG A 523 40.22 14.62 17.95
CA ARG A 523 41.11 15.79 17.78
C ARG A 523 42.38 15.44 17.01
N LEU A 524 43.00 14.30 17.29
CA LEU A 524 44.19 13.82 16.58
C LEU A 524 43.87 13.45 15.13
N ILE A 525 42.73 12.83 14.85
CA ILE A 525 42.25 12.55 13.49
C ILE A 525 42.02 13.84 12.72
N ARG A 526 41.41 14.85 13.35
CA ARG A 526 41.22 16.18 12.73
C ARG A 526 42.55 16.89 12.48
N GLN A 527 43.53 16.79 13.39
CA GLN A 527 44.87 17.33 13.17
C GLN A 527 45.61 16.62 12.03
N PHE A 528 45.48 15.30 11.91
CA PHE A 528 46.05 14.53 10.82
C PHE A 528 45.45 14.95 9.46
N GLN A 529 44.12 15.12 9.41
CA GLN A 529 43.41 15.53 8.21
C GLN A 529 43.71 16.97 7.79
N HIS A 530 43.91 17.88 8.75
CA HIS A 530 44.26 19.27 8.47
C HIS A 530 45.75 19.49 8.18
N GLY A 531 46.66 18.78 8.87
CA GLY A 531 48.10 18.88 8.66
C GLY A 531 48.57 18.40 7.28
N LEU A 532 47.78 17.54 6.62
CA LEU A 532 48.01 17.10 5.24
C LEU A 532 47.63 18.16 4.19
N ARG A 533 46.87 19.20 4.55
CA ARG A 533 46.41 20.22 3.58
C ARG A 533 47.36 21.40 3.42
N ASP A 534 48.13 21.74 4.44
CA ASP A 534 48.95 22.96 4.42
C ASP A 534 50.38 22.69 4.90
N THR A 535 51.26 22.11 4.08
CA THR A 535 52.73 22.24 4.29
C THR A 535 53.55 22.25 2.99
N PRO A 536 54.69 22.97 2.96
CA PRO A 536 55.50 23.13 1.75
C PRO A 536 56.22 21.84 1.34
N GLN A 537 56.41 21.68 0.02
CA GLN A 537 57.15 20.59 -0.60
C GLN A 537 58.60 20.55 -0.10
N GLY A 538 59.03 19.45 0.51
CA GLY A 538 60.45 19.26 0.82
C GLY A 538 60.86 18.24 1.88
N SER A 539 59.95 17.59 2.61
CA SER A 539 60.38 16.52 3.54
C SER A 539 59.79 15.15 3.19
N SER A 540 60.64 14.11 3.27
CA SER A 540 60.28 12.71 3.03
C SER A 540 59.09 12.31 3.89
N LYS A 541 58.14 11.60 3.24
CA LYS A 541 56.85 11.18 3.78
C LYS A 541 57.02 10.22 4.97
N ASP A 542 58.10 9.43 4.95
CA ASP A 542 58.36 8.39 5.95
C ASP A 542 58.82 8.98 7.29
N ALA A 543 59.70 9.99 7.25
CA ALA A 543 60.14 10.71 8.45
C ALA A 543 59.03 11.54 9.13
N ARG A 544 57.87 11.72 8.47
CA ARG A 544 56.67 12.36 9.04
C ARG A 544 55.74 11.35 9.68
N ILE A 545 55.56 10.20 9.03
CA ILE A 545 54.77 9.09 9.59
C ILE A 545 55.44 8.61 10.88
N ASP A 546 56.77 8.48 10.90
CA ASP A 546 57.50 8.08 12.11
C ASP A 546 57.36 9.08 13.26
N ARG A 547 57.32 10.39 13.00
CA ARG A 547 57.12 11.40 14.05
C ARG A 547 55.70 11.38 14.62
N LEU A 548 54.70 11.16 13.77
CA LEU A 548 53.31 11.05 14.20
C LEU A 548 53.06 9.75 14.96
N VAL A 549 53.65 8.64 14.50
CA VAL A 549 53.58 7.35 15.21
C VAL A 549 54.23 7.47 16.59
N ARG A 550 55.39 8.11 16.73
CA ARG A 550 56.01 8.36 18.05
C ARG A 550 55.16 9.23 18.97
N GLN A 551 54.54 10.30 18.45
CA GLN A 551 53.61 11.12 19.23
C GLN A 551 52.36 10.35 19.69
N PHE A 552 51.93 9.34 18.92
CA PHE A 552 50.84 8.44 19.30
C PHE A 552 51.27 7.37 20.30
N GLU A 553 52.49 6.84 20.20
CA GLU A 553 53.05 5.87 21.15
C GLU A 553 53.31 6.51 22.52
N ASP A 554 53.84 7.74 22.56
CA ASP A 554 54.06 8.50 23.80
C ASP A 554 52.74 8.85 24.51
N ALA A 555 51.63 9.00 23.76
CA ALA A 555 50.31 9.25 24.33
C ALA A 555 49.63 7.99 24.89
N SER A 556 50.12 6.80 24.55
CA SER A 556 49.53 5.51 24.93
C SER A 556 50.20 4.84 26.14
N THR A 557 51.31 5.39 26.63
CA THR A 557 52.10 4.86 27.76
C THR A 557 51.81 5.56 29.10
N TRP A 558 50.69 6.28 29.21
CA TRP A 558 50.24 6.96 30.43
C TRP A 558 48.85 6.51 30.90
#